data_AF-A0A820H3Y7-F1
#
_entry.id   AF-A0A820H3Y7-F1
#
_cell.length_a   1.000
_cell.length_b   1.000
_cell.length_c   1.000
_cell.angle_alpha   90.00
_cell.angle_beta   90.00
_cell.angle_gamma   90.00
#
_symmetry.space_group_name_H-M   'P 1'
#
loop_
_entity.id
_entity.type
_entity.pdbx_description
1 polymer ?
#
loop_
_entity_poly.entity_id
_entity_poly.type
_entity_poly.pdbx_seq_one_letter_code
_entity_poly.pdbx_strand_id
1 'polypeptide(L)'
;IQLMVYMKLPLDISSSSNIRHSIYNHISHNTGGDADSVTSDFYHSSNDPFNVRDADETSTVGSHDSGNGFDLNSDDQVTDLVLSFVRKFVDKICDESGVNTTHKNSLHTKLYQTVQIQIEVLEKVYRETRRVAPMPKPLLPRFVTIPELFEHEESIALRSYLLPDGRDEFFIGQHSLLPAEGALIMTNYRLIFKGRPVNPAIANDYLIVRSFPISSLIREKKLSGQFRLDNSNICLHNGIQLRSATFQLIKVFFDDEVLVDDIEKFRTKLVEKRYPESVFQTFCFSIYSDYNPVINKQKDGTL
;
A
#
# COMPACT_ATOMS: atom_id res chain seq x y z
N ILE A 1 20.10 -18.75 -33.01
CA ILE A 1 19.10 -18.40 -31.96
C ILE A 1 19.86 -18.37 -30.65
N GLN A 2 20.22 -17.19 -30.16
CA GLN A 2 20.98 -17.02 -28.93
C GLN A 2 19.96 -17.01 -27.77
N LEU A 3 19.91 -18.09 -26.99
CA LEU A 3 19.04 -18.21 -25.83
C LEU A 3 19.52 -17.24 -24.75
N MET A 4 18.82 -16.11 -24.58
CA MET A 4 19.00 -15.24 -23.42
C MET A 4 18.37 -15.92 -22.20
N VAL A 5 19.22 -16.45 -21.32
CA VAL A 5 18.83 -16.91 -19.98
C VAL A 5 18.87 -15.71 -19.06
N TYR A 6 17.71 -15.25 -18.58
CA TYR A 6 17.62 -14.20 -17.57
C TYR A 6 17.64 -14.82 -16.18
N MET A 7 18.45 -14.23 -15.28
CA MET A 7 18.40 -14.53 -13.86
C MET A 7 17.33 -13.61 -13.24
N LYS A 8 16.22 -14.17 -12.76
CA LYS A 8 15.18 -13.40 -12.05
C LYS A 8 15.73 -13.04 -10.67
N LEU A 9 16.32 -11.84 -10.54
CA LEU A 9 16.81 -11.33 -9.27
C LEU A 9 15.61 -10.88 -8.40
N PRO A 10 15.38 -11.45 -7.20
CA PRO A 10 14.45 -10.88 -6.24
C PRO A 10 15.13 -9.66 -5.60
N LEU A 11 14.94 -8.48 -6.19
CA LEU A 11 15.33 -7.22 -5.57
C LEU A 11 14.28 -6.83 -4.53
N ASP A 12 14.29 -7.54 -3.41
CA ASP A 12 13.53 -7.19 -2.20
C ASP A 12 14.51 -6.55 -1.21
N ILE A 13 14.83 -5.27 -1.42
CA ILE A 13 15.86 -4.54 -0.65
C ILE A 13 15.26 -3.85 0.59
N SER A 14 13.96 -4.02 0.88
CA SER A 14 13.32 -3.42 2.06
C SER A 14 13.14 -4.36 3.25
N SER A 15 13.48 -5.65 3.14
CA SER A 15 13.17 -6.66 4.17
C SER A 15 14.39 -7.24 4.92
N SER A 16 15.60 -6.73 4.69
CA SER A 16 16.85 -7.27 5.25
C SER A 16 17.08 -7.05 6.76
N SER A 17 16.19 -6.38 7.50
CA SER A 17 16.34 -6.17 8.95
C SER A 17 15.64 -7.21 9.84
N ASN A 18 14.76 -8.07 9.31
CA ASN A 18 13.98 -9.01 10.15
C ASN A 18 14.40 -10.49 10.08
N ILE A 19 15.47 -10.85 9.36
CA ILE A 19 15.95 -12.26 9.27
C ILE A 19 17.08 -12.54 10.27
N ARG A 20 17.02 -11.97 11.48
CA ARG A 20 17.99 -12.29 12.57
C ARG A 20 17.36 -12.89 13.83
N HIS A 21 16.05 -13.16 13.85
CA HIS A 21 15.38 -13.69 15.04
C HIS A 21 14.56 -14.97 14.87
N SER A 22 14.73 -15.71 13.77
CA SER A 22 14.00 -16.98 13.56
C SER A 22 14.89 -18.24 13.50
N ILE A 23 16.20 -18.15 13.80
CA ILE A 23 17.12 -19.31 13.68
C ILE A 23 17.54 -19.91 15.05
N TYR A 24 17.12 -19.32 16.17
CA TYR A 24 17.32 -19.91 17.51
C TYR A 24 15.97 -20.25 18.14
N ASN A 25 15.31 -21.28 17.62
CA ASN A 25 14.40 -22.16 18.38
C ASN A 25 13.81 -23.17 17.38
N HIS A 26 14.53 -24.24 17.07
CA HIS A 26 13.97 -25.56 16.75
C HIS A 26 15.14 -26.56 16.60
N ILE A 27 15.81 -26.83 17.71
CA ILE A 27 16.53 -28.10 17.91
C ILE A 27 15.94 -28.70 19.18
N SER A 28 15.02 -29.65 19.03
CA SER A 28 14.87 -30.84 19.91
C SER A 28 13.60 -31.63 19.57
N HIS A 29 13.80 -32.96 19.45
CA HIS A 29 12.80 -34.05 19.44
C HIS A 29 11.84 -34.11 18.23
N ASN A 30 11.50 -35.25 17.62
CA ASN A 30 11.64 -36.64 18.03
C ASN A 30 11.55 -37.60 16.82
N THR A 31 11.95 -38.84 17.09
CA THR A 31 11.90 -40.08 16.33
C THR A 31 10.50 -40.54 15.86
N GLY A 32 10.45 -41.08 14.64
CA GLY A 32 9.80 -42.34 14.22
C GLY A 32 8.33 -42.65 14.56
N GLY A 33 7.56 -43.06 13.55
CA GLY A 33 6.31 -43.82 13.74
C GLY A 33 5.34 -43.74 12.57
N ASP A 34 4.97 -44.92 12.06
CA ASP A 34 4.16 -45.23 10.87
C ASP A 34 2.66 -44.83 10.90
N ALA A 35 2.06 -44.95 9.71
CA ALA A 35 0.68 -45.42 9.41
C ALA A 35 -0.45 -44.42 9.06
N ASP A 36 -0.90 -44.56 7.79
CA ASP A 36 -2.27 -44.57 7.24
C ASP A 36 -3.37 -43.57 7.63
N SER A 37 -3.90 -42.85 6.62
CA SER A 37 -5.34 -42.52 6.39
C SER A 37 -5.43 -41.69 5.10
N VAL A 38 -6.17 -41.97 4.01
CA VAL A 38 -7.58 -42.35 3.76
C VAL A 38 -8.61 -41.26 4.15
N THR A 39 -9.02 -40.51 3.12
CA THR A 39 -10.33 -39.86 2.83
C THR A 39 -11.10 -39.01 3.85
N SER A 40 -11.33 -37.76 3.41
CA SER A 40 -12.60 -37.02 3.24
C SER A 40 -13.49 -36.57 4.42
N ASP A 41 -13.96 -35.33 4.23
CA ASP A 41 -15.29 -34.78 4.57
C ASP A 41 -15.58 -34.08 5.93
N PHE A 42 -15.83 -32.76 5.78
CA PHE A 42 -17.00 -31.99 6.24
C PHE A 42 -17.33 -31.71 7.73
N TYR A 43 -17.42 -30.39 8.00
CA TYR A 43 -18.28 -29.57 8.88
C TYR A 43 -18.15 -29.50 10.43
N HIS A 44 -18.12 -28.22 10.86
CA HIS A 44 -18.59 -27.60 12.10
C HIS A 44 -17.84 -27.81 13.43
N SER A 45 -17.33 -26.71 13.99
CA SER A 45 -17.96 -26.12 15.20
C SER A 45 -17.46 -24.69 15.46
N SER A 46 -18.42 -23.82 15.77
CA SER A 46 -18.33 -22.41 16.13
C SER A 46 -17.55 -22.15 17.43
N ASN A 47 -16.96 -20.94 17.55
CA ASN A 47 -17.01 -20.13 18.78
C ASN A 47 -16.59 -18.66 18.52
N ASP A 48 -17.29 -17.78 19.23
CA ASP A 48 -17.51 -16.34 19.04
C ASP A 48 -16.31 -15.37 19.18
N PRO A 49 -16.47 -14.10 18.73
CA PRO A 49 -15.44 -13.09 18.54
C PRO A 49 -15.42 -12.03 19.66
N PHE A 50 -14.88 -12.33 20.84
CA PHE A 50 -14.52 -11.28 21.81
C PHE A 50 -13.33 -11.70 22.65
N ASN A 51 -12.13 -11.23 22.30
CA ASN A 51 -11.09 -11.03 23.31
C ASN A 51 -10.14 -9.91 22.89
N VAL A 52 -10.49 -8.72 23.36
CA VAL A 52 -9.60 -7.57 23.53
C VAL A 52 -8.56 -7.96 24.58
N ARG A 53 -7.27 -7.91 24.22
CA ARG A 53 -6.19 -7.75 25.20
C ARG A 53 -5.30 -6.63 24.72
N ASP A 54 -5.55 -5.46 25.30
CA ASP A 54 -4.60 -4.36 25.40
C ASP A 54 -3.40 -4.85 26.21
N ALA A 55 -2.20 -4.62 25.68
CA ALA A 55 -0.96 -4.66 26.45
C ALA A 55 -0.27 -3.32 26.22
N ASP A 56 -0.48 -2.44 27.19
CA ASP A 56 0.27 -1.22 27.46
C ASP A 56 1.64 -1.64 28.04
N GLU A 57 2.72 -1.32 27.33
CA GLU A 57 4.05 -1.25 27.94
C GLU A 57 4.64 0.13 27.65
N THR A 58 4.50 0.96 28.66
CA THR A 58 5.25 2.20 28.84
C THR A 58 6.72 1.85 29.08
N SER A 59 7.60 2.14 28.15
CA SER A 59 9.05 2.25 28.42
C SER A 59 9.62 3.51 27.81
N THR A 60 9.72 4.54 28.66
CA THR A 60 10.50 5.76 28.46
C THR A 60 12.00 5.44 28.47
N VAL A 61 12.71 5.52 27.34
CA VAL A 61 14.15 5.88 27.29
C VAL A 61 14.51 6.53 25.94
N GLY A 62 14.89 7.81 26.01
CA GLY A 62 16.08 8.37 25.34
C GLY A 62 16.20 8.27 23.82
N SER A 63 15.70 9.30 23.14
CA SER A 63 16.34 10.02 22.02
C SER A 63 17.69 9.49 21.50
N HIS A 64 17.69 9.02 20.26
CA HIS A 64 18.70 9.43 19.28
C HIS A 64 18.01 9.67 17.94
N ASP A 65 18.01 10.93 17.55
CA ASP A 65 17.65 11.41 16.23
C ASP A 65 18.56 10.73 15.19
N SER A 66 17.96 9.98 14.30
CA SER A 66 18.56 9.52 13.06
C SER A 66 17.44 9.51 12.04
N GLY A 67 17.16 10.70 11.52
CA GLY A 67 16.34 10.90 10.34
C GLY A 67 16.89 10.12 9.14
N ASN A 68 16.57 8.84 9.07
CA ASN A 68 16.73 8.03 7.88
C ASN A 68 15.47 8.21 7.01
N GLY A 69 15.34 9.41 6.45
CA GLY A 69 14.62 9.58 5.21
C GLY A 69 15.35 8.75 4.16
N PHE A 70 14.76 7.63 3.75
CA PHE A 70 15.26 6.83 2.63
C PHE A 70 15.00 7.60 1.34
N ASP A 71 15.80 8.63 1.13
CA ASP A 71 15.94 9.33 -0.11
C ASP A 71 16.99 8.57 -0.91
N LEU A 72 16.55 7.61 -1.73
CA LEU A 72 17.40 6.86 -2.66
C LEU A 72 17.82 7.79 -3.82
N ASN A 73 18.57 8.84 -3.50
CA ASN A 73 18.94 9.92 -4.42
C ASN A 73 20.42 9.90 -4.82
N SER A 74 21.09 8.75 -4.77
CA SER A 74 22.36 8.58 -5.47
C SER A 74 22.38 7.25 -6.21
N ASP A 75 22.32 7.31 -7.54
CA ASP A 75 22.36 6.16 -8.46
C ASP A 75 23.54 5.21 -8.18
N ASP A 76 24.63 5.74 -7.60
CA ASP A 76 25.81 5.00 -7.17
C ASP A 76 25.52 3.97 -6.07
N GLN A 77 24.60 4.28 -5.12
CA GLN A 77 24.28 3.37 -4.01
C GLN A 77 23.55 2.11 -4.47
N VAL A 78 22.65 2.23 -5.46
CA VAL A 78 21.91 1.08 -6.01
C VAL A 78 22.85 0.16 -6.77
N THR A 79 23.78 0.75 -7.53
CA THR A 79 24.81 0.01 -8.27
C THR A 79 25.69 -0.80 -7.33
N ASP A 80 26.18 -0.18 -6.25
CA ASP A 80 27.00 -0.85 -5.24
C ASP A 80 26.25 -1.98 -4.51
N LEU A 81 24.96 -1.79 -4.24
CA LEU A 81 24.11 -2.83 -3.65
C LEU A 81 23.96 -4.04 -4.57
N VAL A 82 23.70 -3.82 -5.86
CA VAL A 82 23.59 -4.91 -6.86
C VAL A 82 24.91 -5.66 -6.98
N LEU A 83 26.03 -4.94 -7.09
CA LEU A 83 27.36 -5.55 -7.18
C LEU A 83 27.73 -6.34 -5.92
N SER A 84 27.41 -5.81 -4.73
CA SER A 84 27.62 -6.48 -3.44
C SER A 84 26.77 -7.74 -3.30
N PHE A 85 25.51 -7.67 -3.73
CA PHE A 85 24.60 -8.83 -3.73
C PHE A 85 25.10 -9.93 -4.65
N VAL A 86 25.42 -9.59 -5.90
CA VAL A 86 25.93 -10.54 -6.89
C VAL A 86 27.22 -11.20 -6.40
N ARG A 87 28.14 -10.43 -5.81
CA ARG A 87 29.37 -10.97 -5.23
C ARG A 87 29.11 -12.00 -4.14
N LYS A 88 28.28 -11.64 -3.16
CA LYS A 88 27.94 -12.53 -2.03
C LYS A 88 27.23 -13.80 -2.50
N PHE A 89 26.38 -13.69 -3.51
CA PHE A 89 25.68 -14.82 -4.11
C PHE A 89 26.67 -15.79 -4.78
N VAL A 90 27.58 -15.26 -5.60
CA VAL A 90 28.62 -16.06 -6.27
C VAL A 90 29.55 -16.70 -5.25
N ASP A 91 29.96 -15.95 -4.23
CA ASP A 91 30.81 -16.47 -3.15
C ASP A 91 30.13 -17.67 -2.48
N LYS A 92 28.85 -17.54 -2.13
CA LYS A 92 28.07 -18.62 -1.52
C LYS A 92 27.96 -19.86 -2.42
N ILE A 93 27.63 -19.69 -3.70
CA ILE A 93 27.50 -20.82 -4.64
C ILE A 93 28.85 -21.51 -4.87
N CYS A 94 29.93 -20.75 -5.05
CA CYS A 94 31.25 -21.32 -5.26
C CYS A 94 31.77 -22.09 -4.04
N ASP A 95 31.46 -21.61 -2.84
CA ASP A 95 31.83 -22.27 -1.58
C ASP A 95 31.03 -23.57 -1.38
N GLU A 96 29.72 -23.58 -1.66
CA GLU A 96 28.87 -24.78 -1.62
C GLU A 96 29.25 -25.83 -2.69
N SER A 97 29.75 -25.37 -3.84
CA SER A 97 30.10 -26.24 -4.98
C SER A 97 31.54 -26.76 -4.95
N GLY A 98 32.34 -26.39 -3.95
CA GLY A 98 33.74 -26.81 -3.82
C GLY A 98 34.65 -26.30 -4.95
N VAL A 99 34.31 -25.15 -5.56
CA VAL A 99 35.04 -24.61 -6.72
C VAL A 99 36.38 -24.03 -6.29
N ASN A 100 37.45 -24.36 -7.03
CA ASN A 100 38.78 -23.85 -6.75
C ASN A 100 38.85 -22.31 -6.83
N THR A 101 39.67 -21.69 -5.98
CA THR A 101 39.78 -20.22 -5.83
C THR A 101 40.16 -19.50 -7.14
N THR A 102 40.95 -20.15 -8.00
CA THR A 102 41.30 -19.62 -9.32
C THR A 102 40.09 -19.51 -10.25
N HIS A 103 39.21 -20.51 -10.24
CA HIS A 103 37.98 -20.50 -11.03
C HIS A 103 36.96 -19.53 -10.45
N LYS A 104 36.87 -19.43 -9.12
CA LYS A 104 36.05 -18.42 -8.40
C LYS A 104 36.44 -17.00 -8.79
N ASN A 105 37.74 -16.68 -8.81
CA ASN A 105 38.24 -15.36 -9.20
C ASN A 105 38.00 -15.06 -10.69
N SER A 106 38.18 -16.05 -11.57
CA SER A 106 37.87 -15.88 -13.00
C SER A 106 36.38 -15.63 -13.26
N LEU A 107 35.51 -16.33 -12.51
CA LEU A 107 34.06 -16.15 -12.59
C LEU A 107 33.63 -14.77 -12.10
N HIS A 108 34.18 -14.31 -10.97
CA HIS A 108 33.98 -12.96 -10.47
C HIS A 108 34.33 -11.93 -11.55
N THR A 109 35.53 -11.98 -12.12
CA THR A 109 35.96 -11.01 -13.15
C THR A 109 35.00 -10.97 -14.34
N LYS A 110 34.62 -12.14 -14.88
CA LYS A 110 33.72 -12.21 -16.04
C LYS A 110 32.31 -11.70 -15.71
N LEU A 111 31.79 -12.06 -14.53
CA LEU A 111 30.46 -11.67 -14.11
C LEU A 111 30.38 -10.18 -13.82
N TYR A 112 31.37 -9.62 -13.09
CA TYR A 112 31.47 -8.19 -12.84
C TYR A 112 31.49 -7.38 -14.13
N GLN A 113 32.32 -7.78 -15.11
CA GLN A 113 32.34 -7.14 -16.42
C GLN A 113 30.97 -7.20 -17.11
N THR A 114 30.29 -8.34 -17.04
CA THR A 114 28.96 -8.52 -17.66
C THR A 114 27.90 -7.64 -16.97
N VAL A 115 27.85 -7.64 -15.64
CA VAL A 115 26.91 -6.83 -14.86
C VAL A 115 27.15 -5.33 -15.09
N GLN A 116 28.42 -4.91 -15.18
CA GLN A 116 28.75 -3.52 -15.45
C GLN A 116 28.29 -3.06 -16.84
N ILE A 117 28.46 -3.90 -17.86
CA ILE A 117 27.91 -3.63 -19.20
C ILE A 117 26.37 -3.56 -19.15
N GLN A 118 25.72 -4.46 -18.42
CA GLN A 118 24.27 -4.43 -18.28
C GLN A 118 23.77 -3.18 -17.56
N ILE A 119 24.46 -2.72 -16.53
CA ILE A 119 24.17 -1.44 -15.86
C ILE A 119 24.31 -0.29 -16.85
N GLU A 120 25.40 -0.21 -17.61
CA GLU A 120 25.62 0.86 -18.59
C GLU A 120 24.53 0.85 -19.70
N VAL A 121 24.12 -0.33 -20.16
CA VAL A 121 23.03 -0.47 -21.13
C VAL A 121 21.69 -0.04 -20.53
N LEU A 122 21.38 -0.49 -19.32
CA LEU A 122 20.15 -0.12 -18.61
C LEU A 122 20.10 1.38 -18.31
N GLU A 123 21.23 2.02 -17.98
CA GLU A 123 21.30 3.48 -17.84
C GLU A 123 20.97 4.19 -19.15
N LYS A 124 21.44 3.69 -20.30
CA LYS A 124 21.10 4.27 -21.61
C LYS A 124 19.61 4.14 -21.88
N VAL A 125 19.02 2.98 -21.59
CA VAL A 125 17.57 2.76 -21.73
C VAL A 125 16.78 3.64 -20.76
N TYR A 126 17.24 3.77 -19.51
CA TYR A 126 16.63 4.62 -18.49
C TYR A 126 16.66 6.10 -18.90
N ARG A 127 17.82 6.59 -19.39
CA ARG A 127 17.96 7.94 -19.95
C ARG A 127 17.04 8.17 -21.14
N GLU A 128 16.92 7.22 -22.06
CA GLU A 128 16.01 7.32 -23.21
C GLU A 128 14.54 7.30 -22.78
N THR A 129 14.19 6.44 -21.82
CA THR A 129 12.84 6.35 -21.24
C THR A 129 12.45 7.66 -20.56
N ARG A 130 13.41 8.34 -19.89
CA ARG A 130 13.19 9.66 -19.25
C ARG A 130 13.17 10.84 -20.22
N ARG A 131 13.71 10.70 -21.44
CA ARG A 131 13.61 11.75 -22.49
C ARG A 131 12.18 11.90 -22.99
N VAL A 132 11.44 10.80 -23.04
CA VAL A 132 9.99 10.86 -23.25
C VAL A 132 9.41 11.40 -21.96
N ALA A 133 9.04 12.69 -21.94
CA ALA A 133 8.33 13.26 -20.80
C ALA A 133 7.16 12.33 -20.46
N PRO A 134 7.06 11.79 -19.22
CA PRO A 134 5.91 11.03 -18.82
C PRO A 134 4.70 11.89 -19.11
N MET A 135 3.81 11.44 -20.00
CA MET A 135 2.59 12.18 -20.27
C MET A 135 1.84 12.23 -18.95
N PRO A 136 1.55 13.41 -18.39
CA PRO A 136 0.85 13.48 -17.12
C PRO A 136 -0.48 12.75 -17.29
N LYS A 137 -0.74 11.71 -16.49
CA LYS A 137 -2.07 11.07 -16.55
C LYS A 137 -3.08 12.12 -16.10
N PRO A 138 -4.35 12.01 -16.56
CA PRO A 138 -5.39 12.88 -16.02
C PRO A 138 -5.51 12.68 -14.51
N LEU A 139 -5.71 13.81 -13.80
CA LEU A 139 -5.91 13.91 -12.34
C LEU A 139 -6.78 12.78 -11.78
N LEU A 140 -7.86 12.43 -12.51
CA LEU A 140 -8.70 11.27 -12.24
C LEU A 140 -8.79 10.38 -13.48
N PRO A 141 -9.02 9.06 -13.32
CA PRO A 141 -9.30 8.20 -14.46
C PRO A 141 -10.54 8.69 -15.21
N ARG A 142 -10.52 8.63 -16.55
CA ARG A 142 -11.59 9.18 -17.42
C ARG A 142 -12.99 8.62 -17.08
N PHE A 143 -13.05 7.42 -16.54
CA PHE A 143 -14.30 6.74 -16.18
C PHE A 143 -14.82 7.11 -14.79
N VAL A 144 -14.05 7.81 -13.98
CA VAL A 144 -14.48 8.29 -12.66
C VAL A 144 -15.17 9.63 -12.85
N THR A 145 -16.51 9.64 -12.76
CA THR A 145 -17.27 10.87 -12.61
C THR A 145 -17.40 11.23 -11.13
N ILE A 146 -17.09 12.49 -10.80
CA ILE A 146 -17.40 13.07 -9.48
C ILE A 146 -18.93 12.97 -9.30
N PRO A 147 -19.43 12.52 -8.13
CA PRO A 147 -20.85 12.48 -7.85
C PRO A 147 -21.52 13.85 -8.09
N GLU A 148 -22.80 13.85 -8.48
CA GLU A 148 -23.58 15.09 -8.44
C GLU A 148 -23.60 15.60 -7.00
N LEU A 149 -23.11 16.83 -6.84
CA LEU A 149 -22.95 17.49 -5.56
C LEU A 149 -24.23 18.28 -5.28
N PHE A 150 -24.72 18.19 -4.05
CA PHE A 150 -25.77 19.07 -3.56
C PHE A 150 -25.27 20.52 -3.43
N GLU A 151 -26.19 21.46 -3.26
CA GLU A 151 -25.84 22.85 -2.94
C GLU A 151 -24.98 22.89 -1.66
N HIS A 152 -23.86 23.62 -1.72
CA HIS A 152 -22.82 23.67 -0.66
C HIS A 152 -22.08 22.34 -0.38
N GLU A 153 -22.27 21.30 -1.19
CA GLU A 153 -21.43 20.11 -1.14
C GLU A 153 -20.13 20.38 -1.92
N GLU A 154 -19.00 20.33 -1.21
CA GLU A 154 -17.67 20.36 -1.79
C GLU A 154 -17.09 18.95 -1.85
N SER A 155 -16.19 18.68 -2.79
CA SER A 155 -15.51 17.38 -2.87
C SER A 155 -14.02 17.50 -3.14
N ILE A 156 -13.27 16.54 -2.59
CA ILE A 156 -11.85 16.33 -2.82
C ILE A 156 -11.70 14.90 -3.32
N ALA A 157 -11.08 14.74 -4.47
CA ALA A 157 -10.90 13.43 -5.12
C ALA A 157 -9.42 13.16 -5.37
N LEU A 158 -8.94 12.01 -4.91
CA LEU A 158 -7.57 11.54 -5.14
C LEU A 158 -7.59 10.21 -5.89
N ARG A 159 -6.84 10.13 -6.98
CA ARG A 159 -6.67 8.89 -7.76
C ARG A 159 -6.08 7.79 -6.86
N SER A 160 -6.70 6.62 -6.86
CA SER A 160 -6.30 5.53 -5.97
C SER A 160 -6.77 4.17 -6.48
N TYR A 161 -6.21 3.11 -5.90
CA TYR A 161 -6.53 1.73 -6.16
C TYR A 161 -7.16 1.13 -4.91
N LEU A 162 -8.37 0.60 -5.04
CA LEU A 162 -9.05 -0.13 -3.98
C LEU A 162 -8.53 -1.57 -3.94
N LEU A 163 -8.10 -1.99 -2.75
CA LEU A 163 -7.58 -3.33 -2.50
C LEU A 163 -8.64 -4.27 -1.93
N PRO A 164 -8.48 -5.59 -2.14
CA PRO A 164 -9.28 -6.58 -1.45
C PRO A 164 -9.08 -6.45 0.07
N ASP A 165 -10.17 -6.61 0.81
CA ASP A 165 -10.16 -6.50 2.27
C ASP A 165 -10.44 -7.83 2.99
N GLY A 166 -10.47 -8.93 2.23
CA GLY A 166 -10.69 -10.29 2.73
C GLY A 166 -12.17 -10.66 2.88
N ARG A 167 -13.09 -9.72 2.66
CA ARG A 167 -14.54 -9.99 2.61
C ARG A 167 -15.04 -10.23 1.20
N ASP A 168 -14.18 -9.97 0.22
CA ASP A 168 -14.49 -10.03 -1.20
C ASP A 168 -14.25 -11.45 -1.74
N GLU A 169 -15.15 -12.38 -1.43
CA GLU A 169 -15.26 -13.64 -2.20
C GLU A 169 -16.10 -13.45 -3.48
N PHE A 170 -16.32 -12.21 -3.89
CA PHE A 170 -17.12 -11.86 -5.05
C PHE A 170 -16.31 -12.04 -6.34
N PHE A 171 -16.26 -13.28 -6.82
CA PHE A 171 -15.81 -13.61 -8.16
C PHE A 171 -16.97 -13.46 -9.14
N ILE A 172 -16.69 -12.86 -10.29
CA ILE A 172 -17.58 -12.95 -11.45
C ILE A 172 -16.97 -13.99 -12.38
N GLY A 173 -17.53 -15.21 -12.33
CA GLY A 173 -16.91 -16.37 -12.94
C GLY A 173 -15.56 -16.69 -12.28
N GLN A 174 -14.47 -16.59 -13.03
CA GLN A 174 -13.10 -16.82 -12.54
C GLN A 174 -12.34 -15.53 -12.22
N HIS A 175 -12.98 -14.35 -12.34
CA HIS A 175 -12.31 -13.07 -12.21
C HIS A 175 -12.64 -12.38 -10.89
N SER A 176 -11.61 -11.99 -10.14
CA SER A 176 -11.74 -11.11 -8.98
C SER A 176 -12.09 -9.69 -9.43
N LEU A 177 -13.03 -9.05 -8.74
CA LEU A 177 -13.39 -7.65 -8.94
C LEU A 177 -12.31 -6.68 -8.47
N LEU A 178 -11.46 -7.12 -7.53
CA LEU A 178 -10.41 -6.31 -6.93
C LEU A 178 -9.03 -6.85 -7.29
N PRO A 179 -8.00 -5.98 -7.38
CA PRO A 179 -8.04 -4.54 -7.12
C PRO A 179 -8.77 -3.73 -8.21
N ALA A 180 -9.18 -2.51 -7.85
CA ALA A 180 -9.88 -1.60 -8.77
C ALA A 180 -9.17 -0.25 -8.85
N GLU A 181 -8.94 0.25 -10.07
CA GLU A 181 -8.41 1.60 -10.33
C GLU A 181 -9.57 2.61 -10.27
N GLY A 182 -9.38 3.73 -9.58
CA GLY A 182 -10.43 4.73 -9.43
C GLY A 182 -9.98 5.97 -8.68
N ALA A 183 -10.89 6.51 -7.88
CA ALA A 183 -10.60 7.61 -6.97
C ALA A 183 -11.28 7.42 -5.61
N LEU A 184 -10.61 7.92 -4.58
CA LEU A 184 -11.18 8.13 -3.27
C LEU A 184 -11.64 9.59 -3.20
N ILE A 185 -12.94 9.75 -2.98
CA ILE A 185 -13.65 11.02 -2.99
C ILE A 185 -14.18 11.26 -1.58
N MET A 186 -13.84 12.41 -1.01
CA MET A 186 -14.39 12.92 0.23
C MET A 186 -15.26 14.11 -0.09
N THR A 187 -16.48 14.14 0.44
CA THR A 187 -17.32 15.33 0.45
C THR A 187 -17.32 15.95 1.84
N ASN A 188 -18.21 16.90 2.11
CA ASN A 188 -18.41 17.41 3.46
C ASN A 188 -19.18 16.45 4.39
N TYR A 189 -19.75 15.33 3.89
CA TYR A 189 -20.49 14.37 4.73
C TYR A 189 -20.25 12.89 4.43
N ARG A 190 -19.66 12.51 3.29
CA ARG A 190 -19.46 11.11 2.91
C ARG A 190 -18.09 10.86 2.28
N LEU A 191 -17.61 9.63 2.47
CA LEU A 191 -16.48 9.06 1.77
C LEU A 191 -16.98 8.10 0.71
N ILE A 192 -16.42 8.18 -0.50
CA ILE A 192 -16.79 7.36 -1.65
C ILE A 192 -15.51 6.92 -2.36
N PHE A 193 -15.26 5.63 -2.46
CA PHE A 193 -14.41 5.10 -3.52
C PHE A 193 -15.27 4.78 -4.74
N LYS A 194 -14.80 5.18 -5.92
CA LYS A 194 -15.43 4.85 -7.21
C LYS A 194 -14.35 4.48 -8.22
N GLY A 195 -14.46 3.29 -8.81
CA GLY A 195 -13.45 2.78 -9.73
C GLY A 195 -13.93 1.60 -10.57
N ARG A 196 -13.04 1.05 -11.39
CA ARG A 196 -13.27 -0.14 -12.21
C ARG A 196 -12.23 -1.21 -11.89
N PRO A 197 -12.56 -2.50 -12.01
CA PRO A 197 -11.57 -3.57 -11.85
C PRO A 197 -10.34 -3.30 -12.70
N VAL A 198 -9.15 -3.58 -12.17
CA VAL A 198 -7.90 -3.48 -12.94
C VAL A 198 -7.85 -4.55 -14.05
N ASN A 199 -8.48 -5.70 -13.81
CA ASN A 199 -8.51 -6.79 -14.78
C ASN A 199 -9.21 -6.33 -16.08
N PRO A 200 -8.49 -6.25 -17.22
CA PRO A 200 -9.03 -5.73 -18.47
C PRO A 200 -10.24 -6.52 -19.00
N ALA A 201 -10.34 -7.81 -18.67
CA ALA A 201 -11.42 -8.67 -19.12
C ALA A 201 -12.79 -8.26 -18.59
N ILE A 202 -12.84 -7.60 -17.43
CA ILE A 202 -14.08 -7.22 -16.73
C ILE A 202 -14.16 -5.72 -16.41
N ALA A 203 -13.10 -4.95 -16.74
CA ALA A 203 -12.99 -3.54 -16.38
C ALA A 203 -14.14 -2.68 -16.95
N ASN A 204 -14.59 -2.98 -18.17
CA ASN A 204 -15.62 -2.17 -18.84
C ASN A 204 -17.04 -2.46 -18.36
N ASP A 205 -17.29 -3.67 -17.85
CA ASP A 205 -18.63 -4.15 -17.52
C ASP A 205 -19.01 -3.82 -16.08
N TYR A 206 -18.02 -3.63 -15.21
CA TYR A 206 -18.25 -3.46 -13.78
C TYR A 206 -17.72 -2.13 -13.27
N LEU A 207 -18.54 -1.48 -12.44
CA LEU A 207 -18.18 -0.30 -11.68
C LEU A 207 -18.23 -0.68 -10.19
N ILE A 208 -17.15 -0.38 -9.47
CA ILE A 208 -17.01 -0.63 -8.05
C ILE A 208 -17.18 0.67 -7.31
N VAL A 209 -18.19 0.71 -6.45
CA VAL A 209 -18.47 1.84 -5.57
C VAL A 209 -18.51 1.34 -4.14
N ARG A 210 -17.75 2.00 -3.26
CA ARG A 210 -17.82 1.79 -1.81
C ARG A 210 -18.00 3.13 -1.15
N SER A 211 -18.96 3.27 -0.25
CA SER A 211 -19.19 4.54 0.42
C SER A 211 -19.67 4.37 1.85
N PHE A 212 -19.42 5.38 2.67
CA PHE A 212 -20.01 5.50 4.00
C PHE A 212 -19.99 6.97 4.48
N PRO A 213 -20.88 7.38 5.40
CA PRO A 213 -20.87 8.72 5.98
C PRO A 213 -19.58 9.01 6.78
N ILE A 214 -19.02 10.21 6.67
CA ILE A 214 -17.81 10.61 7.41
C ILE A 214 -18.00 10.47 8.93
N SER A 215 -19.20 10.79 9.43
CA SER A 215 -19.56 10.63 10.85
C SER A 215 -19.48 9.18 11.35
N SER A 216 -19.63 8.21 10.45
CA SER A 216 -19.52 6.79 10.78
C SER A 216 -18.10 6.24 10.72
N LEU A 217 -17.11 7.04 10.29
CA LEU A 217 -15.71 6.64 10.35
C LEU A 217 -15.38 6.27 11.80
N ILE A 218 -14.82 5.09 12.03
CA ILE A 218 -14.30 4.65 13.32
C ILE A 218 -12.81 4.95 13.38
N ARG A 219 -12.08 4.49 12.35
CA ARG A 219 -10.61 4.55 12.34
C ARG A 219 -10.08 4.84 10.95
N GLU A 220 -9.16 5.80 10.90
CA GLU A 220 -8.25 6.02 9.79
C GLU A 220 -6.88 5.45 10.19
N LYS A 221 -6.25 4.68 9.29
CA LYS A 221 -4.93 4.09 9.50
C LYS A 221 -4.11 4.24 8.22
N LYS A 222 -2.97 4.93 8.30
CA LYS A 222 -1.94 4.90 7.26
C LYS A 222 -1.38 3.49 7.12
N LEU A 223 -1.26 3.01 5.89
CA LEU A 223 -0.71 1.71 5.58
C LEU A 223 0.78 1.87 5.30
N SER A 224 1.60 1.11 6.02
CA SER A 224 3.03 0.98 5.75
C SER A 224 3.25 -0.21 4.83
N GLY A 225 3.97 -0.01 3.73
CA GLY A 225 4.31 -1.07 2.79
C GLY A 225 4.15 -0.61 1.34
N GLN A 226 4.46 -1.52 0.42
CA GLN A 226 4.35 -1.32 -1.01
C GLN A 226 3.29 -2.27 -1.55
N PHE A 227 2.35 -1.75 -2.35
CA PHE A 227 1.43 -2.58 -3.10
C PHE A 227 1.93 -2.69 -4.54
N ARG A 228 2.20 -3.92 -4.98
CA ARG A 228 2.54 -4.22 -6.37
C ARG A 228 1.34 -4.86 -7.03
N LEU A 229 1.00 -4.36 -8.20
CA LEU A 229 -0.11 -4.87 -8.97
C LEU A 229 0.39 -5.94 -9.94
N ASP A 230 -0.05 -7.18 -9.76
CA ASP A 230 0.37 -8.26 -10.63
C ASP A 230 -0.02 -7.94 -12.08
N ASN A 231 0.95 -8.03 -13.00
CA ASN A 231 0.87 -7.72 -14.44
C ASN A 231 1.01 -6.25 -14.86
N SER A 232 1.13 -5.30 -13.93
CA SER A 232 1.55 -3.93 -14.25
C SER A 232 2.80 -3.59 -13.44
N ASN A 233 3.75 -2.86 -14.02
CA ASN A 233 4.93 -2.38 -13.28
C ASN A 233 4.56 -1.26 -12.28
N ILE A 234 3.34 -1.28 -11.72
CA ILE A 234 2.81 -0.30 -10.78
C ILE A 234 3.17 -0.74 -9.36
N CYS A 235 3.74 0.20 -8.63
CA CYS A 235 4.37 0.00 -7.34
C CYS A 235 3.96 1.16 -6.44
N LEU A 236 2.89 0.97 -5.66
CA LEU A 236 2.30 2.05 -4.88
C LEU A 236 2.84 2.03 -3.46
N HIS A 237 3.25 3.20 -2.95
CA HIS A 237 3.89 3.31 -1.64
C HIS A 237 3.00 3.93 -0.56
N ASN A 238 2.05 4.77 -0.95
CA ASN A 238 1.22 5.51 -0.01
C ASN A 238 -0.18 4.92 0.05
N GLY A 239 -0.57 4.36 1.20
CA GLY A 239 -1.90 3.79 1.39
C GLY A 239 -2.57 4.25 2.67
N ILE A 240 -3.90 4.20 2.67
CA ILE A 240 -4.74 4.43 3.84
C ILE A 240 -5.84 3.37 3.94
N GLN A 241 -6.26 3.10 5.16
CA GLN A 241 -7.36 2.21 5.48
C GLN A 241 -8.37 2.93 6.36
N LEU A 242 -9.62 2.96 5.88
CA LEU A 242 -10.74 3.64 6.52
C LEU A 242 -11.77 2.60 6.94
N ARG A 243 -12.00 2.47 8.25
CA ARG A 243 -12.99 1.58 8.86
C ARG A 243 -14.19 2.39 9.32
N SER A 244 -15.39 1.96 8.94
CA SER A 244 -16.67 2.57 9.31
C SER A 244 -17.47 1.70 10.28
N ALA A 245 -18.31 2.34 11.10
CA ALA A 245 -19.34 1.72 11.93
C ALA A 245 -20.46 1.08 11.10
N THR A 246 -20.59 1.46 9.83
CA THR A 246 -21.55 0.84 8.89
C THR A 246 -21.04 -0.50 8.32
N PHE A 247 -20.12 -1.16 9.01
CA PHE A 247 -19.41 -2.36 8.53
C PHE A 247 -18.74 -2.17 7.16
N GLN A 248 -18.37 -0.93 6.81
CA GLN A 248 -17.68 -0.64 5.55
C GLN A 248 -16.17 -0.48 5.78
N LEU A 249 -15.37 -1.05 4.87
CA LEU A 249 -13.92 -0.92 4.84
C LEU A 249 -13.47 -0.45 3.46
N ILE A 250 -12.75 0.66 3.44
CA ILE A 250 -12.09 1.19 2.25
C ILE A 250 -10.59 1.12 2.50
N LYS A 251 -9.91 0.25 1.77
CA LYS A 251 -8.46 0.07 1.82
C LYS A 251 -7.88 0.49 0.47
N VAL A 252 -7.19 1.62 0.43
CA VAL A 252 -6.70 2.18 -0.83
C VAL A 252 -5.20 2.47 -0.80
N PHE A 253 -4.58 2.37 -1.96
CA PHE A 253 -3.26 2.94 -2.25
C PHE A 253 -3.39 4.04 -3.30
N PHE A 254 -2.71 5.16 -3.12
CA PHE A 254 -2.73 6.27 -4.06
C PHE A 254 -1.78 6.02 -5.23
N ASP A 255 -2.14 6.50 -6.42
CA ASP A 255 -1.24 6.47 -7.59
C ASP A 255 -0.01 7.36 -7.31
N ASP A 256 1.15 7.03 -7.87
CA ASP A 256 2.41 7.75 -7.60
C ASP A 256 2.36 9.23 -8.03
N GLU A 257 1.43 9.58 -8.92
CA GLU A 257 1.18 10.98 -9.31
C GLU A 257 0.47 11.81 -8.23
N VAL A 258 -0.14 11.16 -7.23
CA VAL A 258 -0.75 11.86 -6.11
C VAL A 258 0.33 12.26 -5.12
N LEU A 259 0.50 13.57 -4.94
CA LEU A 259 1.49 14.11 -4.03
C LEU A 259 1.18 13.72 -2.58
N VAL A 260 2.23 13.43 -1.80
CA VAL A 260 2.12 13.13 -0.37
C VAL A 260 1.44 14.26 0.38
N ASP A 261 1.72 15.51 0.02
CA ASP A 261 1.08 16.69 0.58
C ASP A 261 -0.44 16.69 0.39
N ASP A 262 -0.93 16.23 -0.76
CA ASP A 262 -2.37 16.18 -1.03
C ASP A 262 -3.04 15.06 -0.23
N ILE A 263 -2.32 13.96 0.01
CA ILE A 263 -2.76 12.87 0.90
C ILE A 263 -2.86 13.37 2.34
N GLU A 264 -1.87 14.11 2.84
CA GLU A 264 -1.91 14.64 4.22
C GLU A 264 -2.96 15.77 4.37
N LYS A 265 -3.15 16.62 3.35
CA LYS A 265 -4.28 17.58 3.31
C LYS A 265 -5.63 16.86 3.35
N PHE A 266 -5.78 15.77 2.59
CA PHE A 266 -6.99 14.94 2.61
C PHE A 266 -7.23 14.37 4.01
N ARG A 267 -6.21 13.82 4.67
CA ARG A 267 -6.33 13.26 6.03
C ARG A 267 -6.69 14.34 7.06
N THR A 268 -6.07 15.52 6.96
CA THR A 268 -6.35 16.66 7.85
C THR A 268 -7.80 17.11 7.72
N LYS A 269 -8.27 17.31 6.49
CA LYS A 269 -9.67 17.68 6.22
C LYS A 269 -10.65 16.59 6.63
N LEU A 270 -10.29 15.32 6.53
CA LEU A 270 -11.14 14.22 6.98
C LEU A 270 -11.37 14.28 8.50
N VAL A 271 -10.34 14.59 9.28
CA VAL A 271 -10.46 14.76 10.74
C VAL A 271 -11.30 15.98 11.07
N GLU A 272 -11.05 17.11 10.40
CA GLU A 272 -11.83 18.35 10.54
C GLU A 272 -13.33 18.12 10.28
N LYS A 273 -13.69 17.46 9.17
CA LYS A 273 -15.09 17.18 8.82
C LYS A 273 -15.74 16.12 9.72
N ARG A 274 -14.95 15.22 10.31
CA ARG A 274 -15.47 14.21 11.25
C ARG A 274 -15.82 14.82 12.62
N TYR A 275 -15.04 15.80 13.07
CA TYR A 275 -15.21 16.43 14.38
C TYR A 275 -15.40 17.95 14.23
N PRO A 276 -16.55 18.40 13.67
CA PRO A 276 -16.84 19.81 13.58
C PRO A 276 -16.94 20.44 14.99
N GLU A 277 -16.55 21.70 15.12
CA GLU A 277 -16.57 22.43 16.41
C GLU A 277 -18.00 22.63 16.92
N SER A 278 -18.96 22.70 15.99
CA SER A 278 -20.38 22.87 16.27
C SER A 278 -21.22 21.95 15.41
N VAL A 279 -22.34 21.47 15.95
CA VAL A 279 -23.34 20.72 15.18
C VAL A 279 -23.84 21.52 13.97
N PHE A 280 -23.87 22.84 14.06
CA PHE A 280 -24.26 23.73 12.96
C PHE A 280 -23.26 23.75 11.79
N GLN A 281 -22.03 23.25 11.97
CA GLN A 281 -21.06 23.09 10.88
C GLN A 281 -21.20 21.74 10.16
N THR A 282 -22.13 20.86 10.58
CA THR A 282 -22.42 19.63 9.86
C THR A 282 -23.21 19.92 8.58
N PHE A 283 -23.10 19.02 7.60
CA PHE A 283 -23.78 19.16 6.31
C PHE A 283 -25.30 19.34 6.40
N CYS A 284 -25.97 18.73 7.39
CA CYS A 284 -27.40 18.94 7.59
C CYS A 284 -27.76 20.42 7.86
N PHE A 285 -26.82 21.21 8.38
CA PHE A 285 -27.00 22.62 8.66
C PHE A 285 -26.32 23.54 7.63
N SER A 286 -25.60 23.02 6.63
CA SER A 286 -24.93 23.87 5.64
C SER A 286 -25.90 24.65 4.76
N ILE A 287 -27.13 24.16 4.60
CA ILE A 287 -28.23 24.88 3.93
C ILE A 287 -28.68 26.10 4.75
N TYR A 288 -28.43 26.09 6.07
CA TYR A 288 -28.81 27.16 7.00
C TYR A 288 -27.64 28.04 7.44
N SER A 289 -26.40 27.80 6.99
CA SER A 289 -25.23 28.58 7.41
C SER A 289 -25.23 30.04 6.93
N ASP A 290 -26.12 30.42 6.01
CA ASP A 290 -26.38 31.83 5.71
C ASP A 290 -27.14 32.54 6.86
N TYR A 291 -27.72 31.78 7.80
CA TYR A 291 -28.23 32.28 9.07
C TYR A 291 -27.11 32.19 10.12
N ASN A 292 -26.35 33.28 10.28
CA ASN A 292 -25.53 33.49 11.49
C ASN A 292 -26.45 33.60 12.72
N PRO A 293 -26.54 32.60 13.62
CA PRO A 293 -27.12 32.85 14.92
C PRO A 293 -26.03 33.56 15.72
N VAL A 294 -26.19 34.87 15.89
CA VAL A 294 -25.34 35.66 16.80
C VAL A 294 -25.28 34.93 18.13
N ILE A 295 -24.13 34.34 18.46
CA ILE A 295 -23.84 33.79 19.78
C ILE A 295 -23.71 34.99 20.71
N ASN A 296 -24.84 35.48 21.20
CA ASN A 296 -24.85 36.38 22.33
C ASN A 296 -24.40 35.57 23.54
N LYS A 297 -23.12 35.71 23.91
CA LYS A 297 -22.64 35.33 25.23
C LYS A 297 -23.51 36.07 26.24
N GLN A 298 -24.51 35.39 26.82
CA GLN A 298 -25.18 35.90 28.01
C GLN A 298 -24.10 35.98 29.09
N LYS A 299 -23.79 37.21 29.49
CA LYS A 299 -23.03 37.47 30.71
C LYS A 299 -23.84 36.89 31.85
N ASP A 300 -23.27 35.94 32.58
CA ASP A 300 -23.76 35.53 33.89
C ASP A 300 -23.92 36.77 34.76
N GLY A 301 -25.17 37.20 34.90
CA GLY A 301 -25.61 38.16 35.87
C GLY A 301 -26.03 37.40 37.12
N THR A 302 -25.26 37.61 38.18
CA THR A 302 -25.52 37.22 39.56
C THR A 302 -27.00 37.35 39.94
N LEU A 303 -27.58 36.29 40.49
CA LEU A 303 -28.56 36.30 41.58
C LEU A 303 -28.35 35.03 42.41
#